data_AF-A0A349YG99-F1
#
_entry.id   AF-A0A349YG99-F1
#
_cell.length_a   1.000
_cell.length_b   1.000
_cell.length_c   1.000
_cell.angle_alpha   90.00
_cell.angle_beta   90.00
_cell.angle_gamma   90.00
#
_symmetry.space_group_name_H-M   'P 1'
#
loop_
_entity.id
_entity.type
_entity.pdbx_description
1 polymer ?
#
loop_
_entity_poly.entity_id
_entity_poly.type
_entity_poly.pdbx_seq_one_letter_code
_entity_poly.pdbx_strand_id
1 'polypeptide(L)'
;MNEKLERYIKKKQAQEAERRKSLLIEAGLFDKEYAPDNDPNNPSYPEFEYDETTGKQKRYRAVAIELSDEEFAEFMKYYNPKTSPSQPTSIKIPHPGSTLQKPYGGGFKLYHAIMIMAV
;
A
#
# COMPACT_ATOMS: atom_id res chain seq x y z
N MET A 1 -33.04 22.62 -11.48
CA MET A 1 -32.03 21.77 -12.13
C MET A 1 -32.71 20.43 -12.46
N ASN A 2 -32.39 19.77 -13.57
CA ASN A 2 -33.06 18.51 -13.95
C ASN A 2 -32.56 17.35 -13.07
N GLU A 3 -33.46 16.55 -12.47
CA GLU A 3 -33.09 15.45 -11.57
C GLU A 3 -32.15 14.40 -12.20
N LYS A 4 -32.27 14.15 -13.51
CA LYS A 4 -31.35 13.24 -14.23
C LYS A 4 -29.95 13.84 -14.30
N LEU A 5 -29.87 15.16 -14.50
CA LEU A 5 -28.60 15.88 -14.53
C LEU A 5 -27.95 15.91 -13.14
N GLU A 6 -28.72 16.13 -12.07
CA GLU A 6 -28.22 16.08 -10.70
C GLU A 6 -27.65 14.71 -10.32
N ARG A 7 -28.36 13.63 -10.65
CA ARG A 7 -27.87 12.25 -10.43
C ARG A 7 -26.60 11.97 -11.21
N TYR A 8 -26.52 12.42 -12.46
CA TYR A 8 -25.33 12.28 -13.28
C TYR A 8 -24.12 13.02 -12.66
N ILE A 9 -24.31 14.27 -12.25
CA ILE A 9 -23.24 15.07 -11.62
C ILE A 9 -22.77 14.44 -10.32
N LYS A 10 -23.68 14.03 -9.43
CA LYS A 10 -23.32 13.34 -8.18
C LYS A 10 -22.53 12.06 -8.43
N LYS A 11 -22.94 11.26 -9.41
CA LYS A 11 -22.21 10.04 -9.81
C LYS A 11 -20.80 10.38 -10.31
N LYS A 12 -20.66 11.43 -11.12
CA LYS A 12 -19.34 11.87 -11.61
C LYS A 12 -18.44 12.40 -10.51
N GLN A 13 -18.98 13.17 -9.57
CA GLN A 13 -18.24 13.65 -8.41
C GLN A 13 -17.75 12.50 -7.51
N ALA A 14 -18.61 11.51 -7.24
CA ALA A 14 -18.21 10.33 -6.47
C ALA A 14 -17.10 9.54 -7.16
N GLN A 15 -17.25 9.30 -8.47
CA GLN A 15 -16.23 8.62 -9.27
C GLN A 15 -14.89 9.36 -9.27
N GLU A 16 -14.91 10.69 -9.38
CA GLU A 16 -13.70 11.50 -9.34
C GLU A 16 -13.03 11.45 -7.96
N ALA A 17 -13.82 11.54 -6.88
CA ALA A 17 -13.31 11.43 -5.52
C ALA A 17 -12.63 10.07 -5.26
N GLU A 18 -13.24 8.97 -5.72
CA GLU A 18 -12.62 7.63 -5.64
C GLU A 18 -11.32 7.58 -6.44
N ARG A 19 -11.28 8.14 -7.65
CA ARG A 19 -10.07 8.20 -8.46
C ARG A 19 -8.95 8.97 -7.77
N ARG A 20 -9.25 10.13 -7.21
CA ARG A 20 -8.27 10.94 -6.46
C ARG A 20 -7.68 10.16 -5.29
N LYS A 21 -8.53 9.49 -4.51
CA LYS A 21 -8.08 8.65 -3.38
C LYS A 21 -7.13 7.55 -3.83
N SER A 22 -7.45 6.84 -4.91
CA SER A 22 -6.59 5.79 -5.44
C SER A 22 -5.23 6.31 -5.89
N LEU A 23 -5.17 7.48 -6.54
CA LEU A 23 -3.90 8.10 -6.96
C LEU A 23 -3.03 8.50 -5.78
N LEU A 24 -3.63 9.02 -4.71
CA LEU A 24 -2.90 9.38 -3.49
C LEU A 24 -2.34 8.13 -2.80
N ILE A 25 -3.13 7.07 -2.70
CA ILE A 25 -2.68 5.79 -2.14
C ILE A 25 -1.54 5.20 -2.98
N GLU A 26 -1.66 5.20 -4.31
CA GLU A 26 -0.62 4.72 -5.23
C GLU A 26 0.68 5.53 -5.12
N ALA A 27 0.58 6.82 -4.84
CA ALA A 27 1.72 7.70 -4.60
C ALA A 27 2.35 7.54 -3.19
N GLY A 28 1.72 6.77 -2.29
CA GLY A 28 2.15 6.65 -0.89
C GLY A 28 1.69 7.79 0.02
N LEU A 29 0.77 8.64 -0.44
CA LEU A 29 0.16 9.74 0.32
C LEU A 29 -1.11 9.24 1.02
N PHE A 30 -0.93 8.39 2.03
CA PHE A 30 -2.03 7.83 2.82
C PHE A 30 -1.62 7.67 4.28
N ASP A 31 -2.63 7.69 5.16
CA ASP A 31 -2.50 7.31 6.55
C ASP A 31 -2.84 5.83 6.74
N LYS A 32 -2.15 5.19 7.70
CA LYS A 32 -2.44 3.81 8.08
C LYS A 32 -3.48 3.81 9.19
N GLU A 33 -4.63 3.22 8.91
CA GLU A 33 -5.62 2.92 9.94
C GLU A 33 -5.52 1.44 10.30
N TYR A 34 -5.13 1.14 11.55
CA TYR A 34 -4.93 -0.23 12.01
C TYR A 34 -6.24 -0.89 12.44
N ALA A 35 -6.30 -2.21 12.25
CA ALA A 35 -7.43 -3.00 12.70
C ALA A 35 -7.60 -2.91 14.23
N PRO A 36 -8.84 -2.76 14.74
CA PRO A 36 -9.10 -2.85 16.16
C PRO A 36 -8.71 -4.24 16.68
N ASP A 37 -8.13 -4.29 17.88
CA ASP A 37 -7.62 -5.49 18.55
C ASP A 37 -6.59 -6.31 17.76
N ASN A 38 -6.06 -5.71 16.68
CA ASN A 38 -5.06 -6.33 15.83
C ASN A 38 -5.52 -7.68 15.25
N ASP A 39 -6.82 -7.82 14.98
CA ASP A 39 -7.43 -9.05 14.47
C ASP A 39 -6.78 -9.47 13.13
N PRO A 40 -6.04 -10.59 13.10
CA PRO A 40 -5.35 -11.04 11.91
C PRO A 40 -6.30 -11.55 10.82
N ASN A 41 -7.60 -11.71 11.09
CA ASN A 41 -8.60 -12.21 10.14
C ASN A 41 -9.57 -11.14 9.64
N ASN A 42 -9.37 -9.86 9.98
CA ASN A 42 -10.29 -8.80 9.57
C ASN A 42 -10.15 -8.49 8.06
N PRO A 43 -11.18 -8.78 7.24
CA PRO A 43 -11.10 -8.58 5.78
C PRO A 43 -11.10 -7.10 5.39
N SER A 44 -11.49 -6.19 6.29
CA SER A 44 -11.52 -4.73 6.03
C SER A 44 -10.13 -4.09 6.07
N TYR A 45 -9.11 -4.81 6.52
CA TYR A 45 -7.74 -4.35 6.67
C TYR A 45 -6.80 -5.28 5.86
N PRO A 46 -6.67 -5.06 4.55
CA PRO A 46 -6.00 -6.00 3.66
C PRO A 46 -4.47 -6.02 3.82
N GLU A 47 -3.88 -4.91 4.29
CA GLU A 47 -2.43 -4.76 4.39
C GLU A 47 -1.89 -5.20 5.74
N PHE A 48 -0.60 -5.56 5.78
CA PHE A 48 0.08 -6.02 6.99
C PHE A 48 1.40 -5.29 7.18
N GLU A 49 1.72 -4.98 8.43
CA GLU A 49 3.00 -4.43 8.84
C GLU A 49 3.53 -5.23 10.03
N TYR A 50 4.84 -5.49 10.05
CA TYR A 50 5.46 -6.16 11.19
C TYR A 50 5.89 -5.11 12.21
N ASP A 51 5.40 -5.25 13.44
CA ASP A 51 5.82 -4.41 14.54
C ASP A 51 6.96 -5.10 15.31
N GLU A 52 8.19 -4.61 15.10
CA GLU A 52 9.40 -5.15 15.74
C GLU A 52 9.38 -5.01 17.26
N THR A 53 8.62 -4.03 17.81
CA THR A 53 8.56 -3.80 19.26
C THR A 53 7.71 -4.84 19.98
N THR A 54 6.63 -5.30 19.34
CA THR A 54 5.70 -6.28 19.91
C THR A 54 5.88 -7.69 19.33
N GLY A 55 6.66 -7.82 18.25
CA GLY A 55 6.89 -9.06 17.51
C GLY A 55 5.64 -9.56 16.77
N LYS A 56 4.60 -8.73 16.63
CA LYS A 56 3.30 -9.11 16.05
C LYS A 56 3.09 -8.46 14.69
N GLN A 57 2.40 -9.16 13.80
CA GLN A 57 1.87 -8.56 12.58
C GLN A 57 0.65 -7.71 12.93
N LYS A 58 0.58 -6.51 12.38
CA LYS A 58 -0.55 -5.59 12.49
C LYS A 58 -1.21 -5.40 11.14
N ARG A 59 -2.53 -5.55 11.08
CA ARG A 59 -3.30 -5.30 9.85
C ARG A 59 -3.69 -3.84 9.77
N TYR A 60 -3.60 -3.25 8.59
CA TYR A 60 -4.03 -1.88 8.34
C TYR A 60 -4.76 -1.72 7.01
N ARG A 61 -5.45 -0.59 6.85
CA ARG A 61 -5.97 -0.12 5.58
C ARG A 61 -5.36 1.25 5.27
N ALA A 62 -5.07 1.47 4.00
CA ALA A 62 -4.61 2.77 3.52
C ALA A 62 -5.81 3.73 3.40
N VAL A 63 -5.75 4.84 4.12
CA VAL A 63 -6.73 5.93 4.03
C VAL A 63 -6.04 7.10 3.36
N ALA A 64 -6.47 7.43 2.13
CA ALA A 64 -5.92 8.58 1.41
C ALA A 64 -6.04 9.84 2.24
N ILE A 65 -4.99 10.66 2.27
CA ILE A 65 -5.04 11.97 2.92
C ILE A 65 -6.11 12.85 2.27
N GLU A 66 -6.78 13.67 3.07
CA GLU A 66 -7.71 14.66 2.55
C GLU A 66 -6.93 15.85 2.01
N LEU A 67 -6.97 16.05 0.69
CA LEU A 67 -6.41 17.22 0.03
C LEU A 67 -7.52 18.13 -0.47
N SER A 68 -7.31 19.44 -0.33
CA SER A 68 -8.08 20.44 -1.06
C SER A 68 -7.85 20.33 -2.57
N ASP A 69 -8.72 20.97 -3.36
CA ASP A 69 -8.57 21.02 -4.82
C ASP A 69 -7.23 21.64 -5.25
N GLU A 70 -6.74 22.64 -4.50
CA GLU A 70 -5.48 23.31 -4.76
C GLU A 70 -4.27 22.40 -4.49
N GLU A 71 -4.26 21.73 -3.35
CA GLU A 71 -3.19 20.78 -2.98
C GLU A 71 -3.17 19.58 -3.92
N PHE A 72 -4.33 19.08 -4.33
CA PHE A 72 -4.42 17.99 -5.31
C PHE A 72 -3.89 18.44 -6.69
N ALA A 73 -4.15 19.68 -7.10
CA ALA A 73 -3.60 20.21 -8.34
C ALA A 73 -2.07 20.34 -8.27
N GLU A 74 -1.51 20.73 -7.13
CA GLU A 74 -0.07 20.78 -6.89
C GLU A 74 0.54 19.37 -6.95
N PHE A 75 -0.07 18.40 -6.27
CA PHE A 75 0.31 16.98 -6.33
C PHE A 75 0.40 16.46 -7.76
N MET A 76 -0.61 16.75 -8.59
CA MET A 76 -0.67 16.29 -9.98
C MET A 76 0.46 16.83 -10.87
N LYS A 77 1.07 17.98 -10.53
CA LYS A 77 2.23 18.51 -11.28
C LYS A 77 3.47 17.63 -11.12
N TYR A 78 3.63 17.01 -9.96
CA TYR A 78 4.78 16.17 -9.62
C TYR A 78 4.49 14.67 -9.70
N TYR A 79 3.20 14.31 -9.75
CA TYR A 79 2.79 12.92 -9.86
C TYR A 79 3.24 12.32 -11.20
N ASN A 80 4.25 11.45 -11.14
CA ASN A 80 4.71 10.68 -12.28
C ASN A 80 4.31 9.21 -12.10
N PRO A 81 3.33 8.69 -12.87
CA PRO A 81 2.86 7.32 -12.72
C PRO A 81 3.94 6.27 -13.05
N LYS A 82 5.05 6.67 -13.67
CA LYS A 82 6.17 5.77 -13.98
C LYS A 82 7.12 5.51 -12.80
N THR A 83 6.95 6.22 -11.69
CA THR A 83 7.82 6.13 -10.51
C THR A 83 7.04 5.76 -9.25
N SER A 84 5.90 5.04 -9.39
CA SER A 84 5.20 4.45 -8.24
C SER A 84 6.24 3.74 -7.37
N PRO A 85 6.38 4.11 -6.07
CA PRO A 85 7.35 3.50 -5.20
C PRO A 85 6.99 2.03 -5.07
N SER A 86 7.73 1.19 -5.79
CA SER A 86 7.60 -0.26 -5.74
C SER A 86 8.00 -0.75 -4.37
N GLN A 87 7.05 -0.72 -3.43
CA GLN A 87 7.20 -1.17 -2.04
C GLN A 87 8.31 -0.44 -1.26
N PRO A 88 8.18 -0.29 0.07
CA PRO A 88 9.32 0.06 0.89
C PRO A 88 10.38 -1.01 0.66
N THR A 89 11.45 -0.66 -0.05
CA THR A 89 12.64 -1.49 -0.14
C THR A 89 13.17 -1.54 1.28
N SER A 90 12.93 -2.66 1.96
CA SER A 90 13.62 -3.00 3.20
C SER A 90 15.11 -2.81 2.93
N ILE A 91 15.67 -1.72 3.44
CA ILE A 91 17.09 -1.45 3.34
C ILE A 91 17.75 -2.48 4.26
N LYS A 92 18.06 -3.65 3.70
CA LYS A 92 18.91 -4.63 4.36
C LYS A 92 20.28 -3.99 4.50
N ILE A 93 20.56 -3.44 5.68
CA ILE A 93 21.90 -3.03 6.09
C ILE A 93 22.79 -4.28 5.94
N PRO A 94 23.78 -4.28 5.04
CA PRO A 94 24.57 -5.47 4.77
C PRO A 94 25.41 -5.79 6.01
N HIS A 95 25.11 -6.92 6.63
CA HIS A 95 26.04 -7.54 7.57
C HIS A 95 27.19 -8.13 6.72
N PRO A 96 28.45 -7.94 7.11
CA PRO A 96 29.59 -8.40 6.33
C PRO A 96 29.57 -9.94 6.27
N GLY A 97 29.23 -10.49 5.10
CA GLY A 97 29.25 -11.95 4.86
C GLY A 97 28.22 -12.53 3.88
N SER A 98 27.31 -11.74 3.29
CA SER A 98 26.27 -12.28 2.39
C SER A 98 26.62 -12.08 0.90
N THR A 99 26.91 -13.19 0.22
CA THR A 99 27.22 -13.27 -1.22
C THR A 99 26.00 -12.94 -2.08
N LEU A 100 26.20 -12.12 -3.13
CA LEU A 100 25.19 -11.70 -4.11
C LEU A 100 24.53 -12.89 -4.83
N GLN A 101 23.21 -13.00 -4.80
CA GLN A 101 22.44 -13.71 -5.84
C GLN A 101 21.44 -12.74 -6.49
N LYS A 102 21.55 -12.60 -7.81
CA LYS A 102 20.68 -11.79 -8.68
C LYS A 102 19.29 -12.44 -8.83
N PRO A 103 18.24 -11.65 -9.15
CA PRO A 103 16.86 -12.11 -9.06
C PRO A 103 16.44 -12.87 -10.32
N TYR A 104 15.86 -14.06 -10.15
CA TYR A 104 15.03 -14.67 -11.18
C TYR A 104 13.57 -14.31 -10.91
N GLY A 105 12.95 -13.71 -11.93
CA GLY A 105 11.53 -13.39 -11.94
C GLY A 105 10.64 -14.63 -11.90
N GLY A 106 9.38 -14.38 -11.55
CA GLY A 106 8.25 -15.25 -11.88
C GLY A 106 8.00 -16.41 -10.91
N GLY A 107 6.93 -16.28 -10.13
CA GLY A 107 6.18 -17.43 -9.60
C GLY A 107 6.35 -17.66 -8.10
N PHE A 108 5.30 -17.30 -7.35
CA PHE A 108 5.05 -17.88 -6.04
C PHE A 108 4.97 -19.41 -6.14
N LYS A 109 5.92 -20.12 -5.52
CA LYS A 109 5.72 -21.47 -5.00
C LYS A 109 6.46 -21.61 -3.67
N LEU A 110 5.69 -21.67 -2.58
CA LEU A 110 6.19 -22.00 -1.25
C LEU A 110 6.47 -23.52 -1.22
N TYR A 111 7.66 -23.94 -1.63
CA TYR A 111 8.12 -25.30 -1.40
C TYR A 111 8.52 -25.46 0.06
N HIS A 112 7.87 -26.37 0.76
CA HIS A 112 8.42 -26.95 1.98
C HIS A 112 9.65 -27.78 1.60
N ALA A 113 10.83 -27.41 2.09
CA ALA A 113 12.01 -28.26 2.08
C ALA A 113 12.65 -28.23 3.47
N ILE A 114 12.40 -29.30 4.21
CA ILE A 114 13.17 -29.69 5.39
C ILE A 114 14.55 -30.14 4.89
N MET A 115 15.64 -29.60 5.41
CA MET A 115 16.95 -30.27 5.41
C MET A 115 17.71 -29.92 6.70
N ILE A 116 18.04 -31.00 7.40
CA ILE A 116 18.81 -31.16 8.64
C ILE A 116 20.30 -30.83 8.39
N MET A 117 21.05 -30.54 9.47
CA MET A 117 22.45 -30.93 9.81
C MET A 117 23.21 -29.73 10.43
N ALA A 118 23.44 -29.73 11.74
CA ALA A 118 24.55 -30.38 12.47
C ALA A 118 25.78 -29.46 12.60
N VAL A 119 26.13 -29.09 13.84
CA VAL A 119 27.42 -29.34 14.51
C VAL A 119 27.14 -29.49 15.99
#